data_AF-E9HR85-F1
#
_entry.id   AF-E9HR85-F1
#
_cell.length_a   1.000
_cell.length_b   1.000
_cell.length_c   1.000
_cell.angle_alpha   90.00
_cell.angle_beta   90.00
_cell.angle_gamma   90.00
#
_symmetry.space_group_name_H-M   'P 1'
#
loop_
_entity.id
_entity.type
_entity.pdbx_description
1 polymer ?
#
loop_
_entity_poly.entity_id
_entity_poly.type
_entity_poly.pdbx_seq_one_letter_code
_entity_poly.pdbx_strand_id
1 'polypeptide(L)'
;MADSTEKKKKIREPKEVVVIKNTYDYQRMKLDRLMKNPEKPVQLPERPKEKKSTPDTPDFVRNVMGSSAGAGSGEFHVYRHIRRREYARQKHIQIMSEKDQKDEDFRQKIENNQKLAEERTAKKRAKRLKKKELIKAAGKKQKKTTETTSEQESNSSSDEAESMEEEEKQNNGVPEREKSEDVVADK
;
A
#
# COMPACT_ATOMS: atom_id res chain seq x y z
N MET A 1 -7.48 -43.20 46.11
CA MET A 1 -6.11 -42.69 46.22
C MET A 1 -6.14 -41.25 45.74
N ALA A 2 -6.02 -40.31 46.68
CA ALA A 2 -6.10 -38.88 46.41
C ALA A 2 -4.73 -38.39 45.95
N ASP A 3 -4.62 -37.93 44.71
CA ASP A 3 -3.38 -37.37 44.18
C ASP A 3 -3.38 -35.86 44.45
N SER A 4 -2.68 -35.47 45.50
CA SER A 4 -2.52 -34.10 45.96
C SER A 4 -1.65 -33.32 44.96
N THR A 5 -2.29 -32.53 44.10
CA THR A 5 -1.59 -31.61 43.20
C THR A 5 -1.04 -30.40 43.97
N GLU A 6 0.16 -30.56 44.52
CA GLU A 6 0.93 -29.48 45.13
C GLU A 6 1.15 -28.36 44.10
N LYS A 7 0.40 -27.26 44.25
CA LYS A 7 0.68 -25.99 43.55
C LYS A 7 2.00 -25.44 44.08
N LYS A 8 3.11 -25.84 43.45
CA LYS A 8 4.43 -25.21 43.64
C LYS A 8 4.27 -23.69 43.47
N LYS A 9 4.41 -22.94 44.57
CA LYS A 9 4.45 -21.47 44.55
C LYS A 9 5.64 -21.06 43.69
N LYS A 10 5.38 -20.46 42.52
CA LYS A 10 6.44 -19.87 41.67
C LYS A 10 7.14 -18.77 42.48
N ILE A 11 8.32 -19.08 42.99
CA ILE A 11 9.24 -18.11 43.59
C ILE A 11 9.56 -17.10 42.49
N ARG A 12 9.15 -15.85 42.68
CA ARG A 12 9.46 -14.77 41.75
C ARG A 12 10.87 -14.30 42.05
N GLU A 13 11.81 -14.63 41.19
CA GLU A 13 13.18 -14.11 41.28
C GLU A 13 13.16 -12.56 41.28
N PRO A 14 14.06 -11.92 42.06
CA PRO A 14 14.17 -10.46 42.08
C PRO A 14 14.52 -9.97 40.67
N LYS A 15 13.64 -9.16 40.08
CA LYS A 15 13.87 -8.60 38.75
C LYS A 15 14.74 -7.36 38.91
N GLU A 16 15.98 -7.43 38.47
CA GLU A 16 16.83 -6.26 38.33
C GLU A 16 16.22 -5.29 37.30
N VAL A 17 16.11 -4.02 37.67
CA VAL A 17 15.58 -2.97 36.80
C VAL A 17 16.72 -2.53 35.88
N VAL A 18 16.78 -3.12 34.69
CA VAL A 18 17.74 -2.72 33.66
C VAL A 18 17.23 -1.44 32.97
N VAL A 19 18.01 -0.36 33.06
CA VAL A 19 17.75 0.90 32.36
C VAL A 19 18.18 0.77 30.90
N ILE A 20 17.25 1.04 29.99
CA ILE A 20 17.45 0.94 28.55
C ILE A 20 18.18 2.18 28.05
N LYS A 21 19.37 2.02 27.45
CA LYS A 21 20.17 3.13 26.93
C LYS A 21 20.12 3.19 25.39
N ASN A 22 20.10 2.04 24.73
CA ASN A 22 20.08 1.91 23.26
C ASN A 22 18.89 1.07 22.76
N THR A 23 18.56 1.16 21.47
CA THR A 23 17.57 0.30 20.79
C THR A 23 17.90 -1.18 20.93
N TYR A 24 19.20 -1.50 20.92
CA TYR A 24 19.73 -2.83 21.18
C TYR A 24 19.31 -3.34 22.58
N ASP A 25 19.44 -2.52 23.62
CA ASP A 25 19.07 -2.91 24.99
C ASP A 25 17.57 -3.19 25.09
N TYR A 26 16.75 -2.43 24.38
CA TYR A 26 15.29 -2.64 24.33
C TYR A 26 14.92 -3.98 23.66
N GLN A 27 15.60 -4.31 22.56
CA GLN A 27 15.40 -5.58 21.86
C GLN A 27 15.90 -6.75 22.70
N ARG A 28 17.09 -6.63 23.31
CA ARG A 28 17.65 -7.62 24.23
C ARG A 28 16.70 -7.91 25.39
N MET A 29 16.17 -6.88 26.04
CA MET A 29 15.19 -7.02 27.12
C MET A 29 13.90 -7.73 26.68
N LYS A 30 13.41 -7.48 25.45
CA LYS A 30 12.27 -8.20 24.86
C LYS A 30 12.59 -9.66 24.56
N LEU A 31 13.77 -9.91 24.02
CA LEU A 31 14.26 -11.25 23.69
C LEU A 31 14.44 -12.08 24.97
N ASP A 32 15.11 -11.54 25.98
CA ASP A 32 15.27 -12.18 27.29
C ASP A 32 13.91 -12.50 27.93
N ARG A 33 12.91 -11.62 27.76
CA ARG A 33 11.54 -11.88 28.23
C ARG A 33 10.87 -13.03 27.47
N LEU A 34 11.12 -13.15 26.17
CA LEU A 34 10.56 -14.20 25.32
C LEU A 34 11.21 -15.56 25.61
N MET A 35 12.55 -15.58 25.73
CA MET A 35 13.35 -16.78 26.00
C MET A 35 13.18 -17.32 27.41
N LYS A 36 12.69 -16.51 28.37
CA LYS A 36 12.32 -17.00 29.72
C LYS A 36 11.20 -18.04 29.71
N ASN A 37 10.36 -18.08 28.68
CA ASN A 37 9.28 -19.08 28.54
C ASN A 37 9.14 -19.50 27.06
N PRO A 38 10.03 -20.37 26.55
CA PRO A 38 10.04 -20.74 25.13
C PRO A 38 8.81 -21.57 24.72
N GLU A 39 8.22 -22.34 25.64
CA GLU A 39 7.02 -23.15 25.41
C GLU A 39 5.73 -22.34 25.22
N LYS A 40 5.73 -21.04 25.59
CA LYS A 40 4.53 -20.20 25.49
C LYS A 40 4.43 -19.63 24.07
N PRO A 41 3.37 -19.93 23.30
CA PRO A 41 3.20 -19.36 21.97
C PRO A 41 3.09 -17.84 22.02
N VAL A 42 3.78 -17.17 21.11
CA VAL A 42 3.78 -15.71 20.97
C VAL A 42 2.52 -15.28 20.23
N GLN A 43 1.71 -14.44 20.87
CA GLN A 43 0.52 -13.87 20.24
C GLN A 43 0.95 -12.66 19.40
N LEU A 44 1.07 -12.84 18.08
CA LEU A 44 1.25 -11.72 17.16
C LEU A 44 -0.09 -11.00 16.99
N PRO A 45 -0.12 -9.67 17.05
CA PRO A 45 -1.35 -8.94 16.77
C PRO A 45 -1.75 -9.18 15.32
N GLU A 46 -3.00 -9.59 15.10
CA GLU A 46 -3.59 -9.61 13.77
C GLU A 46 -3.67 -8.18 13.20
N ARG A 47 -3.71 -8.07 11.87
CA ARG A 47 -3.89 -6.77 11.21
C ARG A 47 -5.17 -6.11 11.76
N PRO A 48 -5.10 -4.84 12.18
CA PRO A 48 -6.28 -4.17 12.73
C PRO A 48 -7.37 -4.15 11.66
N LYS A 49 -8.52 -4.75 11.98
CA LYS A 49 -9.69 -4.69 11.12
C LYS A 49 -10.13 -3.23 11.01
N GLU A 50 -10.49 -2.81 9.81
CA GLU A 50 -11.08 -1.48 9.61
C GLU A 50 -12.33 -1.39 10.49
N LYS A 51 -12.27 -0.51 11.50
CA LYS A 51 -13.40 -0.30 12.39
C LYS A 51 -14.48 0.38 11.55
N LYS A 52 -15.55 -0.35 11.22
CA LYS A 52 -16.78 0.27 10.72
C LYS A 52 -17.15 1.36 11.73
N SER A 53 -17.07 2.62 11.31
CA SER A 53 -17.29 3.74 12.24
C SER A 53 -18.76 3.76 12.70
N THR A 54 -19.63 3.12 11.92
CA THR A 54 -21.04 2.98 12.21
C THR A 54 -21.41 1.62 12.76
N PRO A 55 -22.09 1.58 13.92
CA PRO A 55 -22.70 0.34 14.38
C PRO A 55 -23.78 -0.11 13.39
N ASP A 56 -23.95 -1.41 13.29
CA ASP A 56 -25.00 -2.00 12.45
C ASP A 56 -26.39 -1.58 12.95
N THR A 57 -27.33 -1.44 12.02
CA THR A 57 -28.70 -1.06 12.37
C THR A 57 -29.46 -2.32 12.76
N PRO A 58 -30.13 -2.36 13.92
CA PRO A 58 -30.89 -3.54 14.33
C PRO A 58 -32.06 -3.79 13.36
N ASP A 59 -32.26 -5.05 12.96
CA ASP A 59 -33.32 -5.45 12.02
C ASP A 59 -34.73 -5.11 12.51
N PHE A 60 -34.97 -5.27 13.83
CA PHE A 60 -36.29 -5.06 14.42
C PHE A 60 -36.23 -4.08 15.58
N VAL A 61 -36.93 -2.95 15.43
CA VAL A 61 -37.24 -2.02 16.51
C VAL A 61 -38.50 -2.52 17.20
N ARG A 62 -38.37 -2.96 18.45
CA ARG A 62 -39.49 -3.54 19.22
C ARG A 62 -40.38 -2.50 19.90
N ASN A 63 -39.87 -1.29 20.11
CA ASN A 63 -40.50 -0.25 20.92
C ASN A 63 -41.08 0.88 20.05
N VAL A 64 -41.73 0.52 18.93
CA VAL A 64 -42.34 1.51 18.03
C VAL A 64 -43.72 1.85 18.57
N MET A 65 -43.92 3.13 18.92
CA MET A 65 -45.23 3.66 19.30
C MET A 65 -46.10 3.87 18.06
N GLY A 66 -47.42 3.80 18.19
CA GLY A 66 -48.36 3.91 17.05
C GLY A 66 -48.17 5.20 16.24
N SER A 67 -48.47 5.15 14.94
CA SER A 67 -48.18 6.25 14.00
C SER A 67 -48.91 7.56 14.29
N SER A 68 -50.04 7.51 15.00
CA SER A 68 -50.82 8.68 15.42
C SER A 68 -50.56 9.09 16.87
N ALA A 69 -49.66 8.41 17.59
CA ALA A 69 -49.33 8.76 18.96
C ALA A 69 -48.53 10.08 19.01
N GLY A 70 -48.77 10.89 20.05
CA GLY A 70 -48.07 12.16 20.24
C GLY A 70 -46.60 12.00 20.61
N ALA A 71 -45.85 13.11 20.62
CA ALA A 71 -44.44 13.09 21.01
C ALA A 71 -44.26 12.73 22.49
N GLY A 72 -43.58 11.62 22.77
CA GLY A 72 -43.21 11.21 24.13
C GLY A 72 -41.97 11.94 24.66
N SER A 73 -41.77 11.91 25.98
CA SER A 73 -40.61 12.55 26.63
C SER A 73 -39.25 11.97 26.21
N GLY A 74 -39.21 10.71 25.78
CA GLY A 74 -37.99 10.03 25.31
C GLY A 74 -37.68 10.25 23.82
N GLU A 75 -38.61 10.77 23.03
CA GLU A 75 -38.49 10.85 21.57
C GLU A 75 -37.34 11.77 21.14
N PHE A 76 -37.10 12.85 21.89
CA PHE A 76 -35.96 13.74 21.66
C PHE A 76 -34.61 13.00 21.71
N HIS A 77 -34.43 12.12 22.69
CA HIS A 77 -33.18 11.37 22.81
C HIS A 77 -33.05 10.32 21.72
N VAL A 78 -34.14 9.65 21.36
CA VAL A 78 -34.18 8.71 20.23
C VAL A 78 -33.71 9.41 18.96
N TYR A 79 -34.30 10.55 18.62
CA TYR A 79 -33.89 11.35 17.46
C TYR A 79 -32.41 11.77 17.52
N ARG A 80 -31.95 12.28 18.67
CA ARG A 80 -30.55 12.67 18.86
C ARG A 80 -29.58 11.51 18.60
N HIS A 81 -29.90 10.31 19.08
CA HIS A 81 -29.08 9.12 18.86
C HIS A 81 -29.10 8.65 17.41
N ILE A 82 -30.27 8.64 16.77
CA ILE A 82 -30.43 8.27 15.36
C ILE A 82 -29.68 9.27 14.47
N ARG A 83 -29.84 10.58 14.69
CA ARG A 83 -29.15 11.63 13.93
C ARG A 83 -27.63 11.52 14.05
N ARG A 84 -27.11 11.27 15.27
CA ARG A 84 -25.66 11.07 15.47
C ARG A 84 -25.15 9.84 14.72
N ARG A 85 -25.90 8.73 14.76
CA ARG A 85 -25.57 7.51 14.03
C ARG A 85 -25.56 7.76 12.52
N GLU A 86 -26.55 8.48 12.01
CA GLU A 86 -26.68 8.79 10.59
C GLU A 86 -25.57 9.73 10.10
N TYR A 87 -25.23 10.78 10.85
CA TYR A 87 -24.11 11.65 10.49
C TYR A 87 -22.77 10.91 10.50
N ALA A 88 -22.55 10.02 11.48
CA ALA A 88 -21.37 9.16 11.47
C ALA A 88 -21.35 8.25 10.23
N ARG A 89 -22.51 7.75 9.79
CA ARG A 89 -22.68 6.93 8.58
C ARG A 89 -22.34 7.68 7.31
N GLN A 90 -22.94 8.84 7.13
CA GLN A 90 -22.71 9.68 5.96
C GLN A 90 -21.23 10.10 5.89
N LYS A 91 -20.65 10.52 7.02
CA LYS A 91 -19.22 10.86 7.09
C LYS A 91 -18.32 9.67 6.75
N HIS A 92 -18.65 8.47 7.22
CA HIS A 92 -17.87 7.28 6.90
C HIS A 92 -17.91 6.94 5.41
N ILE A 93 -19.10 7.00 4.80
CA ILE A 93 -19.29 6.74 3.37
C ILE A 93 -18.50 7.75 2.54
N GLN A 94 -18.57 9.04 2.89
CA GLN A 94 -17.81 10.09 2.21
C GLN A 94 -16.29 9.84 2.31
N ILE A 95 -15.78 9.59 3.51
CA ILE A 95 -14.35 9.32 3.72
C ILE A 95 -13.88 8.08 2.95
N MET A 96 -14.66 6.99 2.96
CA MET A 96 -14.32 5.77 2.21
C MET A 96 -14.35 6.03 0.71
N SER A 97 -15.38 6.69 0.19
CA SER A 97 -15.49 7.05 -1.22
C SER A 97 -14.30 7.89 -1.69
N GLU A 98 -13.89 8.90 -0.91
CA GLU A 98 -12.73 9.72 -1.24
C GLU A 98 -11.41 8.92 -1.21
N LYS A 99 -11.27 8.00 -0.26
CA LYS A 99 -10.09 7.13 -0.15
C LYS A 99 -10.01 6.19 -1.36
N ASP A 100 -11.13 5.55 -1.71
CA ASP A 100 -11.20 4.59 -2.81
C ASP A 100 -10.90 5.28 -4.15
N GLN A 101 -11.46 6.49 -4.38
CA GLN A 101 -11.12 7.30 -5.57
C GLN A 101 -9.62 7.63 -5.65
N LYS A 102 -9.01 8.08 -4.54
CA LYS A 102 -7.58 8.40 -4.49
C LYS A 102 -6.71 7.16 -4.72
N ASP A 103 -7.11 6.01 -4.19
CA ASP A 103 -6.41 4.74 -4.37
C ASP A 103 -6.52 4.22 -5.81
N GLU A 104 -7.68 4.39 -6.45
CA GLU A 104 -7.89 4.07 -7.87
C GLU A 104 -7.04 4.96 -8.78
N ASP A 105 -7.07 6.28 -8.57
CA ASP A 105 -6.25 7.23 -9.32
C ASP A 105 -4.75 6.92 -9.20
N PHE A 106 -4.32 6.57 -7.99
CA PHE A 106 -2.93 6.21 -7.73
C PHE A 106 -2.54 4.91 -8.45
N ARG A 107 -3.40 3.89 -8.42
CA ARG A 107 -3.18 2.64 -9.15
C ARG A 107 -3.09 2.86 -10.66
N GLN A 108 -4.01 3.64 -11.22
CA GLN A 108 -4.00 3.96 -12.65
C GLN A 108 -2.72 4.71 -13.04
N LYS A 109 -2.26 5.68 -12.22
CA LYS A 109 -1.00 6.39 -12.45
C LYS A 109 0.20 5.44 -12.44
N ILE A 110 0.27 4.51 -11.49
CA ILE A 110 1.35 3.51 -11.44
C ILE A 110 1.32 2.63 -12.70
N GLU A 111 0.16 2.11 -13.07
CA GLU A 111 0.03 1.22 -14.22
C GLU A 111 0.43 1.93 -15.52
N ASN A 112 -0.01 3.17 -15.71
CA ASN A 112 0.36 3.98 -16.87
C ASN A 112 1.87 4.24 -16.92
N ASN A 113 2.48 4.58 -15.77
CA ASN A 113 3.93 4.78 -15.69
C ASN A 113 4.71 3.50 -16.01
N GLN A 114 4.23 2.34 -15.53
CA GLN A 114 4.82 1.04 -15.85
C GLN A 114 4.72 0.74 -17.34
N LYS A 115 3.54 0.92 -17.96
CA LYS A 115 3.34 0.74 -19.41
C LYS A 115 4.26 1.64 -20.23
N LEU A 116 4.34 2.93 -19.91
CA LEU A 116 5.23 3.87 -20.61
C LEU A 116 6.71 3.48 -20.48
N ALA A 117 7.14 3.04 -19.29
CA ALA A 117 8.51 2.57 -19.06
C ALA A 117 8.80 1.27 -19.84
N GLU A 118 7.85 0.34 -19.89
CA GLU A 118 7.94 -0.90 -20.66
C GLU A 118 7.98 -0.63 -22.15
N GLU A 119 7.14 0.26 -22.69
CA GLU A 119 7.16 0.67 -24.09
C GLU A 119 8.49 1.30 -24.48
N ARG A 120 9.00 2.24 -23.68
CA ARG A 120 10.32 2.87 -23.90
C ARG A 120 11.43 1.82 -23.90
N THR A 121 11.37 0.86 -22.97
CA THR A 121 12.36 -0.23 -22.86
C THR A 121 12.24 -1.23 -24.00
N ALA A 122 11.03 -1.60 -24.41
CA ALA A 122 10.74 -2.52 -25.51
C ALA A 122 11.20 -1.96 -26.85
N LYS A 123 10.92 -0.67 -27.12
CA LYS A 123 11.41 0.05 -28.31
C LYS A 123 12.94 0.00 -28.38
N LYS A 124 13.65 0.32 -27.29
CA LYS A 124 15.12 0.25 -27.22
C LYS A 124 15.65 -1.18 -27.36
N ARG A 125 15.00 -2.16 -26.72
CA ARG A 125 15.34 -3.59 -26.82
C ARG A 125 15.20 -4.11 -28.25
N ALA A 126 14.10 -3.78 -28.93
CA ALA A 126 13.87 -4.15 -30.33
C ALA A 126 14.94 -3.58 -31.26
N LYS A 127 15.32 -2.30 -31.10
CA LYS A 127 16.44 -1.69 -31.85
C LYS A 127 17.75 -2.48 -31.65
N ARG A 128 18.07 -2.86 -30.40
CA ARG A 128 19.29 -3.65 -30.10
C ARG A 128 19.25 -5.07 -30.66
N LEU A 129 18.09 -5.74 -30.63
CA LEU A 129 17.93 -7.08 -31.20
C LEU A 129 18.10 -7.07 -32.71
N LYS A 130 17.48 -6.11 -33.42
CA LYS A 130 17.67 -5.91 -34.87
C LYS A 130 19.15 -5.71 -35.21
N LYS A 131 19.86 -4.82 -34.49
CA LYS A 131 21.31 -4.63 -34.68
C LYS A 131 22.11 -5.93 -34.44
N LYS A 132 21.78 -6.68 -33.38
CA LYS A 132 22.44 -7.96 -33.07
C LYS A 132 22.19 -9.01 -34.16
N GLU A 133 21.00 -9.07 -34.74
CA GLU A 133 20.65 -9.98 -35.84
C GLU A 133 21.40 -9.62 -37.12
N LEU A 134 21.49 -8.33 -37.47
CA LEU A 134 22.25 -7.86 -38.62
C LEU A 134 23.75 -8.20 -38.49
N ILE A 135 24.36 -7.94 -37.33
CA ILE A 135 25.78 -8.29 -37.07
C ILE A 135 25.99 -9.81 -37.17
N LYS A 136 25.09 -10.62 -36.60
CA LYS A 136 25.17 -12.09 -36.71
C LYS A 136 25.02 -12.57 -38.16
N ALA A 137 24.14 -11.95 -38.95
CA ALA A 137 23.95 -12.29 -40.35
C ALA A 137 25.17 -11.91 -41.19
N ALA A 138 25.77 -10.74 -40.95
CA ALA A 138 27.00 -10.31 -41.61
C ALA A 138 28.18 -11.24 -41.25
N GLY A 139 28.36 -11.59 -39.97
CA GLY A 139 29.41 -12.52 -39.54
C GLY A 139 29.25 -13.94 -40.10
N LYS A 140 28.00 -14.43 -40.29
CA LYS A 140 27.75 -15.70 -40.99
C LYS A 140 28.04 -15.64 -42.48
N LYS A 141 27.76 -14.50 -43.14
CA LYS A 141 28.14 -14.29 -44.55
C LYS A 141 29.66 -14.27 -44.72
N GLN A 142 30.37 -13.54 -43.85
CA GLN A 142 31.84 -13.52 -43.85
C GLN A 142 32.46 -14.90 -43.57
N LYS A 143 31.86 -15.70 -42.68
CA LYS A 143 32.33 -17.08 -42.41
C LYS A 143 32.05 -18.06 -43.56
N LYS A 144 30.99 -17.83 -44.35
CA LYS A 144 30.71 -18.60 -45.58
C LYS A 144 31.60 -18.19 -46.75
N THR A 145 32.02 -16.93 -46.83
CA THR A 145 32.90 -16.44 -47.91
C THR A 145 34.39 -16.70 -47.63
N THR A 146 34.79 -16.90 -46.37
CA THR A 146 36.17 -17.26 -46.00
C THR A 146 36.52 -18.74 -46.22
N GLU A 147 35.54 -19.63 -46.45
CA GLU A 147 35.80 -20.98 -46.95
C GLU A 147 35.97 -21.05 -48.48
N THR A 148 35.64 -19.98 -49.22
CA THR A 148 35.73 -20.00 -50.70
C THR A 148 36.69 -19.00 -51.33
N THR A 149 37.10 -17.91 -50.67
CA THR A 149 38.02 -16.95 -51.30
C THR A 149 38.72 -16.10 -50.25
N SER A 150 40.01 -16.38 -50.03
CA SER A 150 40.99 -15.36 -49.64
C SER A 150 41.01 -14.26 -50.71
N GLU A 151 41.20 -13.01 -50.26
CA GLU A 151 41.41 -11.81 -51.10
C GLU A 151 40.13 -11.15 -51.65
N GLN A 152 39.66 -10.08 -50.98
CA GLN A 152 39.55 -8.73 -51.57
C GLN A 152 38.80 -7.78 -50.63
N GLU A 153 39.39 -6.59 -50.50
CA GLU A 153 38.88 -5.42 -49.81
C GLU A 153 37.50 -4.98 -50.32
N SER A 154 36.62 -4.47 -49.45
CA SER A 154 35.64 -3.47 -49.86
C SER A 154 35.02 -2.72 -48.68
N ASN A 155 35.08 -1.41 -48.84
CA ASN A 155 34.47 -0.31 -48.10
C ASN A 155 32.94 -0.34 -48.29
N SER A 156 32.11 -0.13 -47.26
CA SER A 156 30.73 0.40 -47.45
C SER A 156 30.01 0.80 -46.14
N SER A 157 29.65 2.08 -46.11
CA SER A 157 28.43 2.68 -45.54
C SER A 157 28.16 2.52 -44.04
N SER A 158 28.68 3.49 -43.28
CA SER A 158 28.13 3.91 -42.00
C SER A 158 27.29 5.16 -42.24
N ASP A 159 26.00 4.96 -42.58
CA ASP A 159 25.07 6.05 -42.79
C ASP A 159 24.05 6.15 -41.64
N GLU A 160 23.82 7.41 -41.31
CA GLU A 160 22.92 8.07 -40.37
C GLU A 160 22.05 7.25 -39.40
N ALA A 161 22.23 7.55 -38.12
CA ALA A 161 21.25 7.29 -37.07
C ALA A 161 20.87 8.63 -36.46
N GLU A 162 20.12 9.39 -37.25
CA GLU A 162 19.55 10.69 -36.95
C GLU A 162 18.90 10.70 -35.55
N SER A 163 19.29 11.71 -34.80
CA SER A 163 18.70 12.15 -33.55
C SER A 163 17.26 12.58 -33.75
N MET A 164 16.35 12.01 -32.96
CA MET A 164 15.09 12.68 -32.61
C MET A 164 15.02 12.76 -31.09
N GLU A 165 15.56 13.87 -30.59
CA GLU A 165 15.20 14.48 -29.32
C GLU A 165 13.97 15.35 -29.55
N GLU A 166 12.79 14.86 -29.15
CA GLU A 166 11.59 15.65 -28.84
C GLU A 166 10.74 14.77 -27.91
N GLU A 167 10.08 15.21 -26.85
CA GLU A 167 9.98 16.44 -26.08
C GLU A 167 9.40 15.94 -24.74
N GLU A 168 9.93 16.34 -23.59
CA GLU A 168 9.19 16.29 -22.32
C GLU A 168 9.83 17.27 -21.33
N LYS A 169 9.75 18.57 -21.66
CA LYS A 169 9.70 19.60 -20.62
C LYS A 169 8.24 19.90 -20.33
N GLN A 170 7.95 20.03 -19.03
CA GLN A 170 6.71 20.56 -18.40
C GLN A 170 5.60 19.54 -18.11
N ASN A 171 5.69 18.92 -16.93
CA ASN A 171 4.61 19.04 -15.93
C ASN A 171 5.10 18.63 -14.53
N ASN A 172 6.02 19.43 -13.97
CA ASN A 172 6.15 19.53 -12.51
C ASN A 172 5.23 20.67 -12.04
N GLY A 173 3.92 20.51 -12.29
CA GLY A 173 2.89 21.24 -11.58
C GLY A 173 2.66 20.56 -10.25
N VAL A 174 3.31 21.07 -9.20
CA VAL A 174 2.86 20.83 -7.83
C VAL A 174 1.40 21.26 -7.79
N PRO A 175 0.41 20.40 -7.47
CA PRO A 175 -0.93 20.91 -7.24
C PRO A 175 -0.86 21.81 -6.01
N GLU A 176 -1.11 23.10 -6.23
CA GLU A 176 -1.32 24.06 -5.15
C GLU A 176 -2.33 23.46 -4.17
N ARG A 177 -1.91 23.38 -2.91
CA ARG A 177 -2.84 23.18 -1.80
C ARG A 177 -3.77 24.39 -1.82
N GLU A 178 -4.97 24.21 -2.34
CA GLU A 178 -6.08 25.12 -2.06
C GLU A 178 -6.21 25.23 -0.54
N LYS A 179 -5.78 26.37 0.01
CA LYS A 179 -6.16 26.79 1.34
C LYS A 179 -7.64 27.12 1.23
N SER A 180 -8.49 26.20 1.67
CA SER A 180 -9.84 26.55 2.09
C SER A 180 -9.70 27.48 3.29
N GLU A 181 -9.95 28.76 3.06
CA GLU A 181 -10.28 29.73 4.09
C GLU A 181 -11.60 29.28 4.72
N ASP A 182 -11.53 28.54 5.83
CA ASP A 182 -12.69 28.39 6.70
C ASP A 182 -12.93 29.75 7.39
N VAL A 183 -13.94 30.43 6.84
CA VAL A 183 -14.61 31.59 7.39
C VAL A 183 -14.94 31.32 8.87
N VAL A 184 -14.31 32.12 9.75
CA VAL A 184 -14.74 32.27 11.14
C VAL A 184 -16.15 32.86 11.11
N ALA A 185 -17.15 32.01 11.27
CA ALA A 185 -18.52 32.42 11.52
C ALA A 185 -18.76 32.47 13.03
N ASP A 186 -19.10 33.66 13.50
CA ASP A 186 -19.55 34.00 14.85
C ASP A 186 -20.45 32.95 15.51
N LYS A 187 -20.09 32.59 16.75
CA LYS A 187 -20.98 32.66 17.93
C LYS A 187 -20.24 32.39 19.24
#